data_AF-A0AA37ELI6-F1
#
_entry.id   AF-A0AA37ELI6-F1
#
_cell.length_a   1.000
_cell.length_b   1.000
_cell.length_c   1.000
_cell.angle_alpha   90.00
_cell.angle_beta   90.00
_cell.angle_gamma   90.00
#
_symmetry.space_group_name_H-M   'P 1'
#
loop_
_entity.id
_entity.type
_entity.pdbx_description
1 polymer ?
#
loop_
_entity_poly.entity_id
_entity_poly.type
_entity_poly.pdbx_seq_one_letter_code
_entity_poly.pdbx_strand_id
1 'polypeptide(L)'
;MGFFVPHHEMGDRIYLDPKTWIGDRRTFSKESLDISANILDCPYNSVEVAKIINQSKEAEMGFASKYGANYSENHMGCGEARLIRMIDSIESAPEKSLIVIEEPETALHQDAQHNLAVYFLQVCKRKRHQIIVTTHSPTIIDVMPIEARKKTERTSSGTTVEDNPTIAEVIADLTNGHQKTILVYVEDEFSKKLLREIIRKFSPELSRAVSVAAVGDKGDVLNAVRYTREHKGIKAIGIRDEQSTANAAEFIFAYPTDLPPEKEVFSNPIVAEFLFNQYHVDFMDIRRTAKDHHYYADKISHQCDIDIPTIEVQCIQAYLENQKIEKFSSLLNAIRGTS
;
A
#
# COMPACT_ATOMS: atom_id res chain seq x y z
N MET A 1 28.19 -17.81 0.77
CA MET A 1 27.51 -16.58 0.33
C MET A 1 27.62 -16.55 -1.17
N GLY A 2 26.51 -16.71 -1.89
CA GLY A 2 26.47 -16.65 -3.36
C GLY A 2 25.77 -15.36 -3.77
N PHE A 3 26.31 -14.67 -4.77
CA PHE A 3 25.69 -13.50 -5.39
C PHE A 3 25.36 -13.89 -6.83
N PHE A 4 24.10 -13.70 -7.24
CA PHE A 4 23.64 -14.07 -8.57
C PHE A 4 23.10 -12.83 -9.29
N VAL A 5 23.66 -12.53 -10.45
CA VAL A 5 23.21 -11.47 -11.35
C VAL A 5 22.73 -12.12 -12.66
N PRO A 6 21.53 -11.79 -13.16
CA PRO A 6 21.04 -12.30 -14.44
C PRO A 6 21.99 -11.97 -15.59
N HIS A 7 22.16 -12.91 -16.52
CA HIS A 7 23.13 -12.79 -17.61
C HIS A 7 22.97 -11.52 -18.47
N HIS A 8 21.74 -11.10 -18.78
CA HIS A 8 21.50 -9.90 -19.59
C HIS A 8 21.98 -8.59 -18.93
N GLU A 9 22.21 -8.59 -17.61
CA GLU A 9 22.72 -7.44 -16.85
C GLU A 9 24.26 -7.42 -16.81
N MET A 10 24.93 -8.54 -17.13
CA MET A 10 26.38 -8.69 -16.95
C MET A 10 27.20 -8.14 -18.13
N GLY A 11 26.57 -7.79 -19.27
CA GLY A 11 27.24 -7.16 -20.42
C GLY A 11 28.38 -7.97 -21.05
N ASP A 12 28.52 -9.26 -20.71
CA ASP A 12 29.68 -10.06 -21.05
C ASP A 12 29.65 -10.54 -22.51
N ARG A 13 30.69 -10.21 -23.28
CA ARG A 13 30.80 -10.51 -24.72
C ARG A 13 31.52 -11.82 -25.03
N ILE A 14 31.74 -12.68 -24.03
CA ILE A 14 32.49 -13.94 -24.18
C ILE A 14 31.90 -14.85 -25.27
N TYR A 15 30.59 -14.79 -25.48
CA TYR A 15 29.84 -15.58 -26.47
C TYR A 15 30.08 -15.16 -27.92
N LEU A 16 30.69 -13.99 -28.16
CA LEU A 16 31.04 -13.49 -29.50
C LEU A 16 32.47 -13.88 -29.91
N ASP A 17 33.28 -14.43 -29.00
CA ASP A 17 34.64 -14.85 -29.30
C ASP A 17 34.62 -16.23 -30.01
N PRO A 18 35.21 -16.35 -31.22
CA PRO A 18 35.29 -17.62 -31.95
C PRO A 18 36.03 -18.74 -31.22
N LYS A 19 36.84 -18.42 -30.20
CA LYS A 19 37.59 -19.41 -29.40
C LYS A 19 36.79 -19.95 -28.21
N THR A 20 35.56 -19.50 -28.05
CA THR A 20 34.68 -19.96 -26.98
C THR A 20 34.14 -21.35 -27.26
N TRP A 21 34.08 -22.19 -26.23
CA TRP A 21 33.50 -23.54 -26.31
C TRP A 21 32.57 -23.83 -25.12
N ILE A 22 31.65 -24.78 -25.31
CA ILE A 22 30.66 -25.18 -24.32
C ILE A 22 31.25 -26.30 -23.47
N GLY A 23 31.42 -26.03 -22.17
CA GLY A 23 31.85 -26.98 -21.16
C GLY A 23 30.70 -27.79 -20.56
N ASP A 24 30.87 -28.17 -19.30
CA ASP A 24 29.91 -29.01 -18.57
C ASP A 24 28.51 -28.38 -18.51
N ARG A 25 27.50 -29.24 -18.55
CA ARG A 25 26.10 -28.88 -18.43
C ARG A 25 25.52 -29.36 -17.12
N ARG A 26 24.72 -28.51 -16.49
CA ARG A 26 23.88 -28.83 -15.34
C ARG A 26 22.42 -28.73 -15.76
N THR A 27 21.69 -29.82 -15.61
CA THR A 27 20.24 -29.85 -15.83
C THR A 27 19.51 -29.39 -14.57
N PHE A 28 18.42 -28.64 -14.76
CA PHE A 28 17.57 -28.19 -13.67
C PHE A 28 16.75 -29.35 -13.14
N SER A 29 16.46 -29.35 -11.83
CA SER A 29 15.62 -30.39 -11.24
C SER A 29 14.20 -30.30 -11.81
N LYS A 30 13.51 -31.45 -11.92
CA LYS A 30 12.10 -31.47 -12.36
C LYS A 30 11.22 -30.59 -11.48
N GLU A 31 11.45 -30.61 -10.17
CA GLU A 31 10.71 -29.78 -9.20
C GLU A 31 10.88 -28.29 -9.50
N SER A 32 12.12 -27.81 -9.72
CA SER A 32 12.40 -26.41 -10.06
C SER A 32 11.75 -25.98 -11.37
N LEU A 33 11.70 -26.88 -12.36
CA LEU A 33 11.06 -26.62 -13.65
C LEU A 33 9.54 -26.56 -13.52
N ASP A 34 8.92 -27.49 -12.79
CA ASP A 34 7.47 -27.51 -12.57
C ASP A 34 7.03 -26.24 -11.82
N ILE A 35 7.79 -25.80 -10.82
CA ILE A 35 7.54 -24.54 -10.11
C ILE A 35 7.67 -23.33 -11.06
N SER A 36 8.75 -23.25 -11.83
CA SER A 36 8.97 -22.14 -12.77
C SER A 36 7.87 -22.09 -13.84
N ALA A 37 7.43 -23.25 -14.33
CA ALA A 37 6.35 -23.38 -15.30
C ALA A 37 5.01 -22.89 -14.74
N ASN A 38 4.70 -23.24 -13.48
CA ASN A 38 3.49 -22.77 -12.80
C ASN A 38 3.49 -21.26 -12.59
N ILE A 39 4.65 -20.66 -12.29
CA ILE A 39 4.74 -19.21 -12.09
C ILE A 39 4.59 -18.46 -13.42
N LEU A 40 5.20 -18.95 -14.50
CA LEU A 40 5.19 -18.30 -15.82
C LEU A 40 3.99 -18.66 -16.70
N ASP A 41 3.14 -19.58 -16.26
CA ASP A 41 2.12 -20.25 -17.08
C ASP A 41 2.69 -20.77 -18.42
N CYS A 42 3.86 -21.40 -18.33
CA CYS A 42 4.70 -21.71 -19.47
C CYS A 42 5.36 -23.08 -19.28
N PRO A 43 4.94 -24.14 -20.01
CA PRO A 43 5.52 -25.46 -19.82
C PRO A 43 6.93 -25.53 -20.41
N TYR A 44 7.86 -26.13 -19.67
CA TYR A 44 9.23 -26.42 -20.11
C TYR A 44 9.42 -27.93 -20.24
N ASN A 45 10.05 -28.37 -21.33
CA ASN A 45 10.48 -29.77 -21.46
C ASN A 45 11.80 -30.01 -20.70
N SER A 46 12.72 -29.06 -20.78
CA SER A 46 14.00 -29.08 -20.04
C SER A 46 14.62 -27.70 -20.00
N VAL A 47 15.38 -27.40 -18.94
CA VAL A 47 16.32 -26.28 -18.89
C VAL A 47 17.68 -26.78 -18.43
N GLU A 48 18.71 -26.37 -19.15
CA GLU A 48 20.11 -26.68 -18.86
C GLU A 48 20.88 -25.38 -18.75
N VAL A 49 21.83 -25.32 -17.82
CA VAL A 49 22.85 -24.28 -17.81
C VAL A 49 24.18 -24.91 -18.17
N ALA A 50 24.82 -24.38 -19.21
CA ALA A 50 26.13 -24.80 -19.65
C ALA A 50 27.19 -23.77 -19.26
N LYS A 51 28.37 -24.24 -18.88
CA LYS A 51 29.55 -23.38 -18.78
C LYS A 51 30.01 -22.97 -20.17
N ILE A 52 30.27 -21.69 -20.35
CA ILE A 52 30.83 -21.12 -21.55
C ILE A 52 32.24 -20.64 -21.23
N ILE A 53 33.23 -21.27 -21.85
CA ILE A 53 34.64 -21.12 -21.49
C ILE A 53 35.40 -20.51 -22.66
N ASN A 54 36.18 -19.48 -22.34
CA ASN A 54 37.19 -18.89 -23.22
C ASN A 54 38.53 -18.83 -22.47
N GLN A 55 39.64 -18.62 -23.18
CA GLN A 55 41.03 -18.71 -22.72
C GLN A 55 41.31 -18.09 -21.34
N SER A 56 40.63 -17.01 -20.97
CA SER A 56 40.81 -16.32 -19.69
C SER A 56 39.53 -16.08 -18.90
N LYS A 57 38.38 -16.59 -19.34
CA LYS A 57 37.06 -16.30 -18.74
C LYS A 57 36.15 -17.52 -18.76
N GLU A 58 35.35 -17.67 -17.72
CA GLU A 58 34.22 -18.61 -17.66
C GLU A 58 32.94 -17.83 -17.42
N ALA A 59 31.86 -18.23 -18.08
CA ALA A 59 30.52 -17.71 -17.88
C ALA A 59 29.49 -18.86 -17.96
N GLU A 60 28.22 -18.56 -17.75
CA GLU A 60 27.13 -19.53 -17.88
C GLU A 60 26.14 -19.09 -18.95
N MET A 61 25.49 -20.04 -19.62
CA MET A 61 24.38 -19.78 -20.54
C MET A 61 23.28 -20.82 -20.34
N GLY A 62 22.05 -20.34 -20.16
CA GLY A 62 20.86 -21.18 -20.13
C GLY A 62 20.44 -21.63 -21.53
N PHE A 63 19.91 -22.83 -21.61
CA PHE A 63 19.27 -23.41 -22.79
C PHE A 63 17.95 -24.05 -22.34
N ALA A 64 16.85 -23.70 -23.01
CA ALA A 64 15.55 -24.31 -22.75
C ALA A 64 15.05 -25.07 -23.97
N SER A 65 14.26 -26.10 -23.69
CA SER A 65 13.46 -26.81 -24.67
C SER A 65 11.98 -26.62 -24.36
N LYS A 66 11.21 -26.18 -25.35
CA LYS A 66 9.78 -25.93 -25.25
C LYS A 66 9.09 -26.23 -26.58
N TYR A 67 7.98 -26.97 -26.55
CA TYR A 67 7.18 -27.31 -27.74
C TYR A 67 8.01 -27.90 -28.91
N GLY A 68 9.08 -28.64 -28.59
CA GLY A 68 9.99 -29.21 -29.61
C GLY A 68 11.00 -28.23 -30.20
N ALA A 69 11.02 -26.96 -29.77
CA ALA A 69 12.04 -25.99 -30.10
C ALA A 69 13.08 -25.88 -28.97
N ASN A 70 14.34 -25.70 -29.35
CA ASN A 70 15.44 -25.45 -28.42
C ASN A 70 15.96 -24.03 -28.64
N TYR A 71 16.14 -23.28 -27.55
CA TYR A 71 16.60 -21.90 -27.61
C TYR A 71 17.50 -21.59 -26.42
N SER A 72 18.40 -20.62 -26.62
CA SER A 72 19.30 -20.14 -25.57
C SER A 72 18.66 -19.01 -24.77
N GLU A 73 19.26 -18.69 -23.63
CA GLU A 73 18.92 -17.54 -22.77
C GLU A 73 18.89 -16.20 -23.53
N ASN A 74 19.66 -16.07 -24.62
CA ASN A 74 19.62 -14.88 -25.49
C ASN A 74 18.29 -14.72 -26.24
N HIS A 75 17.49 -15.77 -26.33
CA HIS A 75 16.16 -15.79 -26.94
C HIS A 75 15.04 -15.95 -25.91
N MET A 76 15.37 -16.02 -24.61
CA MET A 76 14.41 -16.02 -23.51
C MET A 76 13.91 -14.61 -23.22
N GLY A 77 12.70 -14.52 -22.67
CA GLY A 77 12.31 -13.29 -21.98
C GLY A 77 13.27 -13.01 -20.82
N CYS A 78 13.64 -11.76 -20.61
CA CYS A 78 14.53 -11.37 -19.51
C CYS A 78 14.00 -11.85 -18.14
N GLY A 79 12.70 -11.65 -17.89
CA GLY A 79 12.03 -12.13 -16.68
C GLY A 79 11.99 -13.66 -16.55
N GLU A 80 11.84 -14.37 -17.67
CA GLU A 80 11.84 -15.85 -17.71
C GLU A 80 13.18 -16.42 -17.27
N ALA A 81 14.28 -15.96 -17.88
CA ALA A 81 15.63 -16.43 -17.57
C ALA A 81 15.99 -16.16 -16.09
N ARG A 82 15.69 -14.95 -15.62
CA ARG A 82 15.92 -14.53 -14.24
C ARG A 82 15.13 -15.37 -13.25
N LEU A 83 13.83 -15.59 -13.52
CA LEU A 83 12.97 -16.39 -12.65
C LEU A 83 13.49 -17.83 -12.54
N ILE A 84 13.73 -18.51 -13.66
CA ILE A 84 14.11 -19.92 -13.65
C ILE A 84 15.39 -20.14 -12.83
N ARG A 85 16.40 -19.27 -13.01
CA ARG A 85 17.65 -19.31 -12.25
C ARG A 85 17.46 -18.99 -10.77
N MET A 86 16.58 -18.04 -10.44
CA MET A 86 16.23 -17.72 -9.06
C MET A 86 15.54 -18.90 -8.37
N ILE A 87 14.55 -19.53 -9.00
CA ILE A 87 13.85 -20.70 -8.46
C ILE A 87 14.83 -21.84 -8.22
N ASP A 88 15.69 -22.15 -9.19
CA ASP A 88 16.71 -23.20 -9.03
C ASP A 88 17.71 -22.89 -7.91
N SER A 89 18.11 -21.63 -7.74
CA SER A 89 18.99 -21.21 -6.63
C SER A 89 18.31 -21.35 -5.26
N ILE A 90 17.04 -20.96 -5.16
CA ILE A 90 16.25 -21.11 -3.93
C ILE A 90 16.03 -22.60 -3.63
N GLU A 91 15.67 -23.40 -4.63
CA GLU A 91 15.44 -24.83 -4.47
C GLU A 91 16.73 -25.61 -4.14
N SER A 92 17.87 -25.17 -4.66
CA SER A 92 19.16 -25.81 -4.37
C SER A 92 19.77 -25.35 -3.04
N ALA A 93 19.23 -24.30 -2.42
CA ALA A 93 19.74 -23.79 -1.15
C ALA A 93 19.51 -24.80 -0.01
N PRO A 94 20.47 -24.94 0.93
CA PRO A 94 20.26 -25.75 2.13
C PRO A 94 19.04 -25.28 2.93
N GLU A 95 18.32 -26.19 3.58
CA GLU A 95 17.21 -25.84 4.46
C GLU A 95 17.61 -24.76 5.48
N LYS A 96 16.65 -23.89 5.84
CA LYS A 96 16.86 -22.78 6.79
C LYS A 96 17.86 -21.71 6.33
N SER A 97 18.10 -21.60 5.03
CA SER A 97 18.89 -20.49 4.46
C SER A 97 18.21 -19.13 4.61
N LEU A 98 19.03 -18.08 4.75
CA LEU A 98 18.65 -16.68 4.54
C LEU A 98 18.85 -16.33 3.07
N ILE A 99 17.81 -15.81 2.43
CA ILE A 99 17.77 -15.45 1.03
C ILE A 99 17.34 -13.99 0.94
N VAL A 100 18.11 -13.17 0.23
CA VAL A 100 17.80 -11.75 0.01
C VAL A 100 17.65 -11.53 -1.49
N ILE A 101 16.54 -10.94 -1.91
CA ILE A 101 16.18 -10.77 -3.31
C ILE A 101 15.76 -9.33 -3.55
N GLU A 102 16.35 -8.70 -4.57
CA GLU A 102 16.01 -7.34 -4.98
C GLU A 102 15.09 -7.36 -6.19
N GLU A 103 13.93 -6.70 -6.09
CA GLU A 103 12.94 -6.51 -7.16
C GLU A 103 12.69 -7.79 -7.99
N PRO A 104 12.25 -8.91 -7.38
CA PRO A 104 12.05 -10.17 -8.10
C PRO A 104 11.01 -10.08 -9.23
N GLU A 105 10.18 -9.03 -9.26
CA GLU A 105 9.16 -8.77 -10.25
C GLU A 105 9.68 -8.24 -11.60
N THR A 106 10.94 -7.82 -11.70
CA THR A 106 11.42 -7.13 -12.91
C THR A 106 11.17 -7.98 -14.16
N ALA A 107 10.49 -7.37 -15.15
CA ALA A 107 10.08 -8.00 -16.40
C ALA A 107 9.11 -9.20 -16.29
N LEU A 108 8.45 -9.37 -15.13
CA LEU A 108 7.31 -10.29 -14.97
C LEU A 108 5.99 -9.54 -15.12
N HIS A 109 5.01 -10.19 -15.74
CA HIS A 109 3.63 -9.71 -15.77
C HIS A 109 2.95 -9.97 -14.42
N GLN A 110 1.84 -9.27 -14.15
CA GLN A 110 1.20 -9.25 -12.83
C GLN A 110 0.82 -10.65 -12.32
N ASP A 111 0.35 -11.54 -13.19
CA ASP A 111 -0.01 -12.91 -12.80
C ASP A 111 1.22 -13.70 -12.31
N ALA A 112 2.33 -13.67 -13.04
CA ALA A 112 3.59 -14.26 -12.59
C ALA A 112 4.12 -13.63 -11.29
N GLN A 113 3.96 -12.32 -11.08
CA GLN A 113 4.33 -11.67 -9.82
C GLN A 113 3.51 -12.23 -8.64
N HIS A 114 2.20 -12.42 -8.83
CA HIS A 114 1.33 -13.04 -7.82
C HIS A 114 1.78 -14.47 -7.51
N ASN A 115 1.96 -15.29 -8.54
CA ASN A 115 2.36 -16.69 -8.39
C ASN A 115 3.74 -16.83 -7.74
N LEU A 116 4.66 -15.91 -8.04
CA LEU A 116 5.97 -15.84 -7.40
C LEU A 116 5.88 -15.51 -5.91
N ALA A 117 5.02 -14.55 -5.53
CA ALA A 117 4.78 -14.24 -4.12
C ALA A 117 4.18 -15.44 -3.35
N VAL A 118 3.22 -16.14 -3.97
CA VAL A 118 2.66 -17.39 -3.41
C VAL A 118 3.75 -18.44 -3.23
N TYR A 119 4.63 -18.61 -4.23
CA TYR A 119 5.76 -19.53 -4.14
C TYR A 119 6.70 -19.18 -2.98
N PHE A 120 7.05 -17.90 -2.77
CA PHE A 120 7.91 -17.49 -1.66
C PHE A 120 7.33 -17.94 -0.30
N LEU A 121 6.02 -17.78 -0.09
CA LEU A 121 5.36 -18.25 1.13
C LEU A 121 5.42 -19.78 1.28
N GLN A 122 5.19 -20.51 0.18
CA GLN A 122 5.24 -21.97 0.17
C GLN A 122 6.64 -22.51 0.47
N VAL A 123 7.68 -21.94 -0.14
CA VAL A 123 9.07 -22.41 0.06
C VAL A 123 9.60 -22.03 1.43
N CYS A 124 9.22 -20.86 1.97
CA CYS A 124 9.46 -20.51 3.38
C CYS A 124 8.86 -21.56 4.33
N LYS A 125 7.64 -22.05 4.06
CA LYS A 125 7.00 -23.08 4.88
C LYS A 125 7.66 -24.45 4.73
N ARG A 126 7.94 -24.87 3.49
CA ARG A 126 8.51 -26.19 3.15
C ARG A 126 9.96 -26.33 3.60
N LYS A 127 10.82 -25.36 3.27
CA LYS A 127 12.28 -25.40 3.51
C LYS A 127 12.75 -24.58 4.69
N ARG A 128 11.82 -23.91 5.39
CA ARG A 128 12.11 -23.07 6.57
C ARG A 128 13.08 -21.92 6.26
N HIS A 129 13.14 -21.47 5.01
CA HIS A 129 13.94 -20.31 4.64
C HIS A 129 13.42 -19.02 5.28
N GLN A 130 14.33 -18.09 5.51
CA GLN A 130 14.00 -16.69 5.69
C GLN A 130 14.26 -15.97 4.37
N ILE A 131 13.22 -15.41 3.76
CA ILE A 131 13.34 -14.67 2.50
C ILE A 131 13.03 -13.19 2.78
N ILE A 132 13.95 -12.31 2.39
CA ILE A 132 13.79 -10.85 2.43
C ILE A 132 13.72 -10.36 0.99
N VAL A 133 12.67 -9.63 0.65
CA VAL A 133 12.41 -9.12 -0.69
C VAL A 133 12.27 -7.60 -0.65
N THR A 134 12.96 -6.88 -1.53
CA THR A 134 12.59 -5.50 -1.88
C THR A 134 11.70 -5.53 -3.13
N THR A 135 10.65 -4.71 -3.17
CA THR A 135 9.66 -4.74 -4.25
C THR A 135 8.99 -3.38 -4.38
N HIS A 136 8.74 -2.97 -5.62
CA HIS A 136 7.83 -1.88 -5.97
C HIS A 136 6.48 -2.41 -6.50
N SER A 137 6.31 -3.72 -6.64
CA SER A 137 5.06 -4.34 -7.05
C SER A 137 4.01 -4.36 -5.92
N PRO A 138 2.87 -3.68 -6.09
CA PRO A 138 1.72 -3.88 -5.21
C PRO A 138 1.19 -5.32 -5.27
N THR A 139 1.34 -5.99 -6.41
CA THR A 139 0.86 -7.37 -6.60
C THR A 139 1.60 -8.36 -5.70
N ILE A 140 2.92 -8.23 -5.54
CA ILE A 140 3.68 -9.05 -4.59
C ILE A 140 3.24 -8.74 -3.16
N ILE A 141 3.13 -7.46 -2.82
CA ILE A 141 2.83 -6.99 -1.46
C ILE A 141 1.43 -7.44 -1.02
N ASP A 142 0.45 -7.42 -1.92
CA ASP A 142 -0.94 -7.79 -1.61
C ASP A 142 -1.07 -9.26 -1.20
N VAL A 143 -0.27 -10.15 -1.78
CA VAL A 143 -0.20 -11.57 -1.40
C VAL A 143 0.46 -11.78 -0.04
N MET A 144 1.38 -10.89 0.37
CA MET A 144 2.11 -11.04 1.62
C MET A 144 1.20 -10.79 2.84
N PRO A 145 1.36 -11.55 3.93
CA PRO A 145 0.68 -11.26 5.19
C PRO A 145 1.12 -9.88 5.71
N ILE A 146 0.22 -9.17 6.40
CA ILE A 146 0.48 -7.78 6.81
C ILE A 146 1.72 -7.66 7.70
N GLU A 147 1.99 -8.66 8.54
CA GLU A 147 3.13 -8.73 9.46
C GLU A 147 4.49 -8.79 8.73
N ALA A 148 4.49 -9.29 7.49
CA ALA A 148 5.68 -9.36 6.64
C ALA A 148 5.93 -8.08 5.84
N ARG A 149 4.95 -7.16 5.79
CA ARG A 149 5.07 -5.90 5.04
C ARG A 149 5.85 -4.89 5.87
N LYS A 150 6.83 -4.25 5.24
CA LYS A 150 7.67 -3.19 5.82
C LYS A 150 7.78 -2.08 4.79
N LYS A 151 7.49 -0.84 5.18
CA LYS A 151 7.72 0.34 4.34
C LYS A 151 8.94 1.07 4.85
N THR A 152 9.89 1.33 3.97
CA THR A 152 11.11 2.07 4.28
C THR A 152 11.09 3.43 3.60
N GLU A 153 11.32 4.50 4.36
CA GLU A 153 11.42 5.86 3.83
C GLU A 153 12.73 6.51 4.25
N ARG A 154 13.33 7.31 3.37
CA ARG A 154 14.55 8.07 3.67
C ARG A 154 14.16 9.50 4.04
N THR A 155 14.42 9.86 5.29
CA THR A 155 14.18 11.19 5.86
C THR A 155 15.50 11.96 6.00
N SER A 156 15.42 13.22 6.42
CA SER A 156 16.60 14.03 6.76
C SER A 156 17.39 13.48 7.96
N SER A 157 16.76 12.66 8.82
CA SER A 157 17.36 12.08 10.03
C SER A 157 17.81 10.63 9.86
N GLY A 158 17.59 10.01 8.70
CA GLY A 158 17.99 8.63 8.41
C GLY A 158 16.92 7.85 7.66
N THR A 159 16.90 6.53 7.81
CA THR A 159 15.85 5.68 7.26
C THR A 159 14.85 5.33 8.35
N THR A 160 13.58 5.63 8.12
CA THR A 160 12.46 5.20 8.96
C THR A 160 11.87 3.92 8.38
N VAL A 161 11.38 3.05 9.28
CA VAL A 161 10.69 1.82 8.91
C VAL A 161 9.32 1.85 9.55
N GLU A 162 8.28 1.77 8.73
CA GLU A 162 6.92 1.55 9.16
C GLU A 162 6.58 0.06 9.02
N ASP A 163 6.12 -0.52 10.13
CA ASP A 163 5.66 -1.90 10.18
C ASP A 163 4.20 -2.02 9.75
N ASN A 164 3.90 -3.10 9.03
CA ASN A 164 2.54 -3.52 8.72
C ASN A 164 1.72 -2.51 7.90
N PRO A 165 2.30 -1.85 6.87
CA PRO A 165 1.53 -0.99 5.98
C PRO A 165 0.47 -1.81 5.25
N THR A 166 -0.71 -1.23 5.13
CA THR A 166 -1.79 -1.76 4.31
C THR A 166 -1.47 -1.65 2.82
N ILE A 167 -2.13 -2.44 1.99
CA ILE A 167 -1.92 -2.37 0.54
C ILE A 167 -2.36 -1.00 -0.02
N ALA A 168 -3.39 -0.40 0.57
CA ALA A 168 -3.84 0.95 0.21
C ALA A 168 -2.77 2.03 0.45
N GLU A 169 -2.12 2.00 1.62
CA GLU A 169 -1.03 2.93 1.94
C GLU A 169 0.12 2.75 0.96
N VAL A 170 0.49 1.50 0.66
CA VAL A 170 1.56 1.21 -0.29
C VAL A 170 1.24 1.69 -1.71
N ILE A 171 0.03 1.44 -2.22
CA ILE A 171 -0.40 1.92 -3.54
C ILE A 171 -0.40 3.45 -3.58
N ALA A 172 -0.90 4.09 -2.52
CA ALA A 172 -0.90 5.53 -2.43
C ALA A 172 0.52 6.10 -2.44
N ASP A 173 1.45 5.49 -1.71
CA ASP A 173 2.83 5.97 -1.65
C ASP A 173 3.57 5.77 -2.98
N LEU A 174 3.45 4.57 -3.59
CA LEU A 174 4.06 4.27 -4.89
C LEU A 174 3.52 5.16 -6.03
N THR A 175 2.27 5.60 -5.91
CA THR A 175 1.65 6.51 -6.89
C THR A 175 1.72 7.98 -6.48
N ASN A 176 2.38 8.33 -5.37
CA ASN A 176 2.40 9.68 -4.80
C ASN A 176 0.98 10.28 -4.57
N GLY A 177 0.03 9.45 -4.17
CA GLY A 177 -1.35 9.82 -3.83
C GLY A 177 -2.28 10.00 -5.04
N HIS A 178 -1.80 9.75 -6.27
CA HIS A 178 -2.65 9.79 -7.46
C HIS A 178 -3.70 8.68 -7.47
N GLN A 179 -3.38 7.53 -6.85
CA GLN A 179 -4.32 6.43 -6.70
C GLN A 179 -4.74 6.30 -5.24
N LYS A 180 -6.00 6.63 -4.98
CA LYS A 180 -6.64 6.50 -3.66
C LYS A 180 -7.57 5.31 -3.67
N THR A 181 -7.30 4.33 -2.83
CA THR A 181 -8.01 3.05 -2.84
C THR A 181 -9.11 2.97 -1.77
N ILE A 182 -9.13 3.90 -0.82
CA ILE A 182 -10.16 3.98 0.24
C ILE A 182 -11.06 5.18 -0.04
N LEU A 183 -12.35 4.92 -0.26
CA LEU A 183 -13.35 5.98 -0.37
C LEU A 183 -14.17 6.09 0.92
N VAL A 184 -14.27 7.29 1.45
CA VAL A 184 -15.01 7.58 2.68
C VAL A 184 -16.10 8.59 2.38
N TYR A 185 -17.34 8.21 2.66
CA TYR A 185 -18.49 9.09 2.57
C TYR A 185 -18.81 9.67 3.94
N VAL A 186 -19.02 10.98 3.99
CA VAL A 186 -19.43 11.71 5.19
C VAL A 186 -20.69 12.50 4.89
N GLU A 187 -21.37 12.96 5.93
CA GLU A 187 -22.61 13.70 5.78
C GLU A 187 -22.37 15.04 5.06
N ASP A 188 -21.61 15.95 5.67
CA ASP A 188 -21.40 17.29 5.10
C ASP A 188 -19.92 17.72 4.96
N GLU A 189 -19.72 18.96 4.52
CA GLU A 189 -18.39 19.54 4.31
C GLU A 189 -17.65 19.85 5.61
N PHE A 190 -18.34 20.06 6.74
CA PHE A 190 -17.67 20.23 8.04
C PHE A 190 -17.12 18.89 8.52
N SER A 191 -17.94 17.83 8.48
CA SER A 191 -17.53 16.45 8.76
C SER A 191 -16.35 16.05 7.87
N LYS A 192 -16.39 16.39 6.58
CA LYS A 192 -15.26 16.14 5.68
C LYS A 192 -13.98 16.83 6.13
N LYS A 193 -14.04 18.09 6.55
CA LYS A 193 -12.86 18.83 7.07
C LYS A 193 -12.36 18.19 8.36
N LEU A 194 -13.26 17.89 9.30
CA LEU A 194 -12.92 17.26 10.58
C LEU A 194 -12.19 15.94 10.36
N LEU A 195 -12.74 15.03 9.55
CA LEU A 195 -12.09 13.75 9.26
C LEU A 195 -10.70 13.93 8.65
N ARG A 196 -10.56 14.86 7.70
CA ARG A 196 -9.26 15.11 7.04
C ARG A 196 -8.20 15.61 8.01
N GLU A 197 -8.57 16.47 8.96
CA GLU A 197 -7.64 16.94 9.99
C GLU A 197 -7.33 15.83 11.02
N ILE A 198 -8.31 15.00 11.40
CA ILE A 198 -8.10 13.83 12.26
C ILE A 198 -7.08 12.89 11.62
N ILE A 199 -7.28 12.52 10.34
CA ILE A 199 -6.35 11.65 9.60
C ILE A 199 -4.98 12.31 9.52
N ARG A 200 -4.89 13.58 9.11
CA ARG A 200 -3.60 14.29 8.97
C ARG A 200 -2.80 14.30 10.26
N LYS A 201 -3.47 14.50 11.40
CA LYS A 201 -2.80 14.58 12.70
C LYS A 201 -2.42 13.22 13.27
N PHE A 202 -3.33 12.26 13.24
CA PHE A 202 -3.19 11.02 14.00
C PHE A 202 -2.81 9.79 13.16
N SER A 203 -2.97 9.85 11.84
CA SER A 203 -2.59 8.78 10.91
C SER A 203 -2.20 9.37 9.55
N PRO A 204 -1.11 10.17 9.49
CA PRO A 204 -0.70 10.89 8.29
C PRO A 204 -0.46 9.96 7.08
N GLU A 205 -0.04 8.72 7.31
CA GLU A 205 0.12 7.67 6.30
C GLU A 205 -1.18 7.35 5.53
N LEU A 206 -2.35 7.40 6.19
CA LEU A 206 -3.64 7.19 5.54
C LEU A 206 -4.07 8.39 4.67
N SER A 207 -3.52 9.58 4.89
CA SER A 207 -3.98 10.81 4.22
C SER A 207 -3.83 10.75 2.69
N ARG A 208 -2.85 9.98 2.19
CA ARG A 208 -2.61 9.76 0.76
C ARG A 208 -3.52 8.69 0.18
N ALA A 209 -3.91 7.69 0.98
CA ALA A 209 -4.73 6.56 0.55
C ALA A 209 -6.24 6.85 0.57
N VAL A 210 -6.67 7.82 1.37
CA VAL A 210 -8.09 8.14 1.60
C VAL A 210 -8.59 9.27 0.71
N SER A 211 -9.72 9.03 0.06
CA SER A 211 -10.56 10.03 -0.59
C SER A 211 -11.83 10.23 0.24
N VAL A 212 -12.18 11.50 0.54
CA VAL A 212 -13.34 11.83 1.38
C VAL A 212 -14.33 12.66 0.57
N ALA A 213 -15.60 12.25 0.54
CA ALA A 213 -16.68 12.94 -0.15
C ALA A 213 -17.87 13.17 0.79
N ALA A 214 -18.34 14.43 0.85
CA ALA A 214 -19.59 14.78 1.51
C ALA A 214 -20.75 14.45 0.57
N VAL A 215 -21.82 13.83 1.08
CA VAL A 215 -22.93 13.33 0.22
C VAL A 215 -24.32 13.74 0.66
N GLY A 216 -24.50 14.31 1.85
CA GLY A 216 -25.81 14.71 2.35
C GLY A 216 -26.08 14.15 3.73
N ASP A 217 -27.22 13.51 3.92
CA ASP A 217 -27.60 13.00 5.24
C ASP A 217 -27.11 11.56 5.50
N LYS A 218 -27.36 11.08 6.72
CA LYS A 218 -27.13 9.68 7.12
C LYS A 218 -27.64 8.64 6.10
N GLY A 219 -28.78 8.86 5.46
CA GLY A 219 -29.35 7.98 4.44
C GLY A 219 -28.54 8.00 3.15
N ASP A 220 -28.14 9.19 2.70
CA ASP A 220 -27.28 9.37 1.53
C ASP A 220 -25.92 8.69 1.70
N VAL A 221 -25.31 8.80 2.89
CA VAL A 221 -24.06 8.10 3.22
C VAL A 221 -24.21 6.58 3.04
N LEU A 222 -25.28 5.99 3.59
CA LEU A 222 -25.52 4.55 3.46
C LEU A 222 -25.74 4.13 2.00
N ASN A 223 -26.53 4.88 1.25
CA ASN A 223 -26.81 4.60 -0.15
C ASN A 223 -25.54 4.70 -1.01
N ALA A 224 -24.69 5.72 -0.76
CA ALA A 224 -23.43 5.91 -1.47
C ALA A 224 -22.44 4.75 -1.21
N VAL A 225 -22.35 4.28 0.03
CA VAL A 225 -21.53 3.11 0.41
C VAL A 225 -22.01 1.86 -0.30
N ARG A 226 -23.31 1.51 -0.17
CA ARG A 226 -23.88 0.32 -0.80
C ARG A 226 -23.68 0.34 -2.31
N TYR A 227 -24.05 1.44 -2.97
CA TYR A 227 -23.91 1.60 -4.41
C TYR A 227 -22.46 1.40 -4.88
N THR A 228 -21.50 2.00 -4.19
CA THR A 228 -20.09 1.94 -4.57
C THR A 228 -19.50 0.54 -4.39
N ARG A 229 -19.82 -0.13 -3.28
CA ARG A 229 -19.34 -1.48 -3.02
C ARG A 229 -19.97 -2.50 -3.96
N GLU A 230 -21.29 -2.44 -4.15
CA GLU A 230 -22.04 -3.41 -4.94
C GLU A 230 -21.81 -3.26 -6.45
N HIS A 231 -21.74 -2.03 -6.97
CA HIS A 231 -21.70 -1.79 -8.41
C HIS A 231 -20.34 -1.40 -8.96
N LYS A 232 -19.44 -0.84 -8.14
CA LYS A 232 -18.10 -0.43 -8.59
C LYS A 232 -16.98 -1.33 -8.08
N GLY A 233 -17.25 -2.21 -7.11
CA GLY A 233 -16.23 -3.05 -6.48
C GLY A 233 -15.15 -2.24 -5.76
N ILE A 234 -15.43 -0.98 -5.41
CA ILE A 234 -14.49 -0.10 -4.71
C ILE A 234 -14.72 -0.25 -3.21
N LYS A 235 -13.61 -0.33 -2.46
CA LYS A 235 -13.60 -0.31 -1.00
C LYS A 235 -14.10 1.06 -0.50
N ALA A 236 -15.37 1.11 -0.10
CA ALA A 236 -16.00 2.31 0.45
C ALA A 236 -16.54 2.09 1.86
N ILE A 237 -16.50 3.13 2.69
CA ILE A 237 -17.10 3.18 4.02
C ILE A 237 -17.84 4.50 4.24
N GLY A 238 -18.76 4.52 5.20
CA GLY A 238 -19.46 5.71 5.64
C GLY A 238 -19.02 6.12 7.03
N ILE A 239 -18.89 7.41 7.29
CA ILE A 239 -18.70 7.97 8.63
C ILE A 239 -19.83 8.98 8.87
N ARG A 240 -20.70 8.64 9.82
CA ARG A 240 -21.81 9.47 10.26
C ARG A 240 -21.42 10.34 11.46
N ASP A 241 -22.22 11.35 11.70
CA ASP A 241 -21.97 12.35 12.73
C ASP A 241 -22.11 11.77 14.14
N GLU A 242 -23.18 11.01 14.38
CA GLU A 242 -23.52 10.49 15.71
C GLU A 242 -23.13 9.01 15.87
N GLN A 243 -22.42 8.69 16.95
CA GLN A 243 -21.95 7.33 17.25
C GLN A 243 -23.07 6.28 17.28
N SER A 244 -24.23 6.64 17.82
CA SER A 244 -25.42 5.77 17.88
C SER A 244 -25.96 5.31 16.52
N THR A 245 -25.55 5.96 15.41
CA THR A 245 -26.01 5.66 14.06
C THR A 245 -25.08 4.75 13.26
N ALA A 246 -23.98 4.29 13.86
CA ALA A 246 -23.03 3.38 13.25
C ALA A 246 -23.62 1.97 13.03
N ASN A 247 -23.23 1.33 11.92
CA ASN A 247 -23.54 -0.07 11.63
C ASN A 247 -22.36 -0.72 10.90
N ALA A 248 -21.49 -1.39 11.66
CA ALA A 248 -20.29 -2.02 11.12
C ALA A 248 -20.59 -3.12 10.08
N ALA A 249 -21.74 -3.80 10.17
CA ALA A 249 -22.16 -4.81 9.19
C ALA A 249 -22.41 -4.20 7.79
N GLU A 250 -22.69 -2.90 7.74
CA GLU A 250 -22.92 -2.14 6.50
C GLU A 250 -21.75 -1.23 6.13
N PHE A 251 -20.60 -1.40 6.78
CA PHE A 251 -19.43 -0.52 6.62
C PHE A 251 -19.73 0.95 6.97
N ILE A 252 -20.65 1.17 7.90
CA ILE A 252 -20.99 2.49 8.45
C ILE A 252 -20.40 2.62 9.83
N PHE A 253 -19.54 3.61 10.00
CA PHE A 253 -18.91 4.01 11.24
C PHE A 253 -19.36 5.43 11.59
N ALA A 254 -18.85 5.97 12.69
CA ALA A 254 -19.21 7.31 13.14
C ALA A 254 -18.05 7.95 13.91
N TYR A 255 -18.13 9.27 14.10
CA TYR A 255 -17.24 9.95 15.03
C TYR A 255 -17.41 9.42 16.45
N PRO A 256 -16.38 9.54 17.31
CA PRO A 256 -16.39 8.97 18.66
C PRO A 256 -17.27 9.77 19.65
N THR A 257 -18.31 10.46 19.17
CA THR A 257 -19.28 11.19 19.98
C THR A 257 -20.69 11.11 19.41
N ASP A 258 -21.68 11.39 20.25
CA ASP A 258 -23.09 11.54 19.84
C ASP A 258 -23.48 13.02 19.61
N LEU A 259 -22.49 13.93 19.58
CA LEU A 259 -22.75 15.32 19.23
C LEU A 259 -22.45 15.52 17.74
N PRO A 260 -23.24 16.34 17.03
CA PRO A 260 -22.87 16.81 15.72
C PRO A 260 -21.46 17.44 15.74
N PRO A 261 -20.62 17.17 14.73
CA PRO A 261 -19.24 17.64 14.63
C PRO A 261 -19.06 19.13 14.94
N GLU A 262 -19.92 20.03 14.45
CA GLU A 262 -19.80 21.46 14.74
C GLU A 262 -20.01 21.74 16.23
N LYS A 263 -21.00 21.09 16.85
CA LYS A 263 -21.24 21.27 18.29
C LYS A 263 -20.07 20.77 19.11
N GLU A 264 -19.52 19.62 18.76
CA GLU A 264 -18.39 19.03 19.44
C GLU A 264 -17.15 19.93 19.38
N VAL A 265 -16.83 20.45 18.19
CA VAL A 265 -15.65 21.28 17.95
C VAL A 265 -15.83 22.67 18.56
N PHE A 266 -16.88 23.42 18.17
CA PHE A 266 -17.02 24.82 18.58
C PHE A 266 -17.35 24.99 20.07
N SER A 267 -18.03 24.02 20.68
CA SER A 267 -18.32 24.09 22.13
C SER A 267 -17.13 23.69 23.00
N ASN A 268 -16.00 23.28 22.41
CA ASN A 268 -14.81 22.93 23.15
C ASN A 268 -14.20 24.19 23.80
N PRO A 269 -13.90 24.20 25.11
CA PRO A 269 -13.34 25.37 25.79
C PRO A 269 -12.06 25.92 25.16
N ILE A 270 -11.21 25.05 24.60
CA ILE A 270 -9.96 25.46 23.95
C ILE A 270 -10.23 26.19 22.64
N VAL A 271 -11.24 25.76 21.88
CA VAL A 271 -11.65 26.45 20.64
C VAL A 271 -12.25 27.80 20.97
N ALA A 272 -13.07 27.89 22.03
CA ALA A 272 -13.60 29.16 22.50
C ALA A 272 -12.49 30.13 22.94
N GLU A 273 -11.48 29.64 23.66
CA GLU A 273 -10.30 30.43 24.05
C GLU A 273 -9.49 30.88 22.83
N PHE A 274 -9.28 29.99 21.85
CA PHE A 274 -8.62 30.32 20.59
C PHE A 274 -9.35 31.44 19.84
N LEU A 275 -10.67 31.32 19.67
CA LEU A 275 -11.50 32.32 19.01
C LEU A 275 -11.44 33.68 19.72
N PHE A 276 -11.47 33.68 21.05
CA PHE A 276 -11.38 34.90 21.83
C PHE A 276 -10.00 35.57 21.74
N ASN A 277 -8.93 34.79 21.86
CA ASN A 277 -7.56 35.32 21.88
C ASN A 277 -7.11 35.81 20.49
N GLN A 278 -7.44 35.06 19.43
CA GLN A 278 -7.00 35.35 18.08
C GLN A 278 -7.91 36.35 17.35
N TYR A 279 -9.23 36.23 17.54
CA TYR A 279 -10.23 36.96 16.77
C TYR A 279 -11.13 37.87 17.62
N HIS A 280 -11.00 37.84 18.95
CA HIS A 280 -11.85 38.58 19.87
C HIS A 280 -13.35 38.23 19.73
N VAL A 281 -13.65 37.00 19.34
CA VAL A 281 -15.02 36.46 19.22
C VAL A 281 -15.37 35.65 20.46
N ASP A 282 -16.46 36.03 21.15
CA ASP A 282 -17.02 35.23 22.25
C ASP A 282 -18.03 34.21 21.70
N PHE A 283 -17.65 32.93 21.76
CA PHE A 283 -18.51 31.85 21.29
C PHE A 283 -19.85 31.76 22.06
N MET A 284 -19.93 32.22 23.32
CA MET A 284 -21.18 32.20 24.06
C MET A 284 -22.24 33.12 23.45
N ASP A 285 -21.84 34.23 22.84
CA ASP A 285 -22.75 35.14 22.14
C ASP A 285 -23.19 34.57 20.79
N ILE A 286 -22.29 33.86 20.09
CA ILE A 286 -22.63 33.10 18.89
C ILE A 286 -23.69 32.03 19.21
N ARG A 287 -23.45 31.22 20.25
CA ARG A 287 -24.36 30.16 20.66
C ARG A 287 -25.74 30.66 21.10
N ARG A 288 -25.83 31.89 21.62
CA ARG A 288 -27.11 32.53 21.96
C ARG A 288 -27.91 32.95 20.72
N THR A 289 -27.21 33.36 19.67
CA THR A 289 -27.82 33.94 18.46
C THR A 289 -28.08 32.89 17.38
N ALA A 290 -27.28 31.83 17.30
CA ALA A 290 -27.48 30.69 16.40
C ALA A 290 -28.03 29.48 17.18
N LYS A 291 -29.31 29.14 16.96
CA LYS A 291 -29.91 27.93 17.55
C LYS A 291 -29.50 26.65 16.83
N ASP A 292 -29.19 26.77 15.54
CA ASP A 292 -28.74 25.68 14.67
C ASP A 292 -27.22 25.75 14.50
N HIS A 293 -26.56 24.61 14.68
CA HIS A 293 -25.10 24.49 14.75
C HIS A 293 -24.42 24.66 13.40
N HIS A 294 -25.12 24.38 12.30
CA HIS A 294 -24.59 24.59 10.95
C HIS A 294 -24.33 26.07 10.65
N TYR A 295 -24.90 27.00 11.43
CA TYR A 295 -24.66 28.45 11.29
C TYR A 295 -23.56 28.99 12.23
N TYR A 296 -22.92 28.17 13.05
CA TYR A 296 -21.86 28.63 13.95
C TYR A 296 -20.70 29.25 13.17
N ALA A 297 -20.21 28.55 12.15
CA ALA A 297 -19.09 29.02 11.34
C ALA A 297 -19.42 30.31 10.58
N ASP A 298 -20.62 30.42 10.01
CA ASP A 298 -21.12 31.62 9.33
C ASP A 298 -21.12 32.85 10.25
N LYS A 299 -21.64 32.71 11.47
CA LYS A 299 -21.68 33.81 12.44
C LYS A 299 -20.30 34.23 12.92
N ILE A 300 -19.42 33.27 13.18
CA ILE A 300 -18.03 33.57 13.58
C ILE A 300 -17.31 34.27 12.43
N SER A 301 -17.40 33.72 11.22
CA SER A 301 -16.83 34.27 9.98
C SER A 301 -17.24 35.73 9.77
N HIS A 302 -18.54 36.04 9.92
CA HIS A 302 -19.04 37.41 9.80
C HIS A 302 -18.51 38.37 10.87
N GLN A 303 -18.20 37.90 12.08
CA GLN A 303 -17.66 38.75 13.15
C GLN A 303 -16.17 39.01 13.01
N CYS A 304 -15.40 38.06 12.47
CA CYS A 304 -13.95 38.18 12.35
C CYS A 304 -13.45 38.51 10.94
N ASP A 305 -14.34 38.62 9.94
CA ASP A 305 -14.01 38.90 8.53
C ASP A 305 -13.03 37.87 7.92
N ILE A 306 -13.23 36.59 8.24
CA ILE A 306 -12.45 35.45 7.72
C ILE A 306 -13.39 34.51 6.98
N ASP A 307 -12.93 33.85 5.91
CA ASP A 307 -13.77 32.90 5.18
C ASP A 307 -14.16 31.67 6.02
N ILE A 308 -15.38 31.16 5.79
CA ILE A 308 -15.95 30.03 6.52
C ILE A 308 -15.02 28.79 6.50
N PRO A 309 -14.49 28.33 5.34
CA PRO A 309 -13.58 27.20 5.32
C PRO A 309 -12.33 27.38 6.18
N THR A 310 -11.71 28.56 6.18
CA THR A 310 -10.53 28.86 6.99
C THR A 310 -10.84 28.78 8.48
N ILE A 311 -11.93 29.42 8.93
CA ILE A 311 -12.24 29.43 10.37
C ILE A 311 -12.61 28.03 10.88
N GLU A 312 -13.32 27.24 10.08
CA GLU A 312 -13.64 25.85 10.44
C GLU A 312 -12.37 25.02 10.60
N VAL A 313 -11.43 25.07 9.64
CA VAL A 313 -10.18 24.30 9.70
C VAL A 313 -9.33 24.73 10.89
N GLN A 314 -9.22 26.02 11.18
CA GLN A 314 -8.47 26.51 12.34
C GLN A 314 -9.10 26.06 13.66
N CYS A 315 -10.43 26.15 13.80
CA CYS A 315 -11.14 25.66 14.98
C CYS A 315 -10.97 24.14 15.14
N ILE A 316 -11.04 23.38 14.06
CA ILE A 316 -10.78 21.94 14.07
C ILE A 316 -9.34 21.66 14.50
N GLN A 317 -8.35 22.38 13.99
CA GLN A 317 -6.95 22.19 14.38
C GLN A 317 -6.73 22.49 15.86
N ALA A 318 -7.24 23.61 16.36
CA ALA A 318 -7.20 23.97 17.79
C ALA A 318 -7.91 22.92 18.67
N TYR A 319 -9.06 22.41 18.21
CA TYR A 319 -9.75 21.32 18.87
C TYR A 319 -8.88 20.07 18.98
N LEU A 320 -8.27 19.65 17.87
CA LEU A 320 -7.47 18.43 17.78
C LEU A 320 -6.13 18.57 18.52
N GLU A 321 -5.59 19.77 18.73
CA GLU A 321 -4.33 20.03 19.45
C GLU A 321 -4.22 19.29 20.78
N ASN A 322 -5.31 19.26 21.55
CA ASN A 322 -5.39 18.65 22.87
C ASN A 322 -6.12 17.30 22.91
N GLN A 323 -6.54 16.77 21.75
CA GLN A 323 -7.11 15.42 21.70
C GLN A 323 -6.00 14.37 21.67
N LYS A 324 -6.26 13.23 22.31
CA LYS A 324 -5.38 12.07 22.26
C LYS A 324 -5.84 11.08 21.18
N ILE A 325 -4.89 10.35 20.62
CA ILE A 325 -5.14 9.38 19.53
C ILE A 325 -6.14 8.29 19.93
N GLU A 326 -6.19 7.91 21.22
CA GLU A 326 -7.09 6.87 21.72
C GLU A 326 -8.56 7.19 21.42
N LYS A 327 -8.93 8.48 21.42
CA LYS A 327 -10.29 8.94 21.08
C LYS A 327 -10.68 8.54 19.66
N PHE A 328 -9.76 8.62 18.70
CA PHE A 328 -10.02 8.36 17.29
C PHE A 328 -9.55 6.97 16.83
N SER A 329 -8.89 6.20 17.70
CA SER A 329 -8.30 4.90 17.39
C SER A 329 -9.30 3.94 16.73
N SER A 330 -10.52 3.82 17.25
CA SER A 330 -11.56 2.96 16.67
C SER A 330 -11.93 3.37 15.24
N LEU A 331 -12.03 4.68 14.98
CA LEU A 331 -12.37 5.23 13.66
C LEU A 331 -11.23 5.00 12.66
N LEU A 332 -10.00 5.31 13.07
CA LEU A 332 -8.80 5.12 12.24
C LEU A 332 -8.56 3.64 11.92
N ASN A 333 -8.76 2.76 12.90
CA ASN A 333 -8.69 1.32 12.70
C ASN A 333 -9.78 0.81 11.76
N ALA A 334 -10.98 1.39 11.76
CA ALA A 334 -12.03 1.03 10.81
C ALA A 334 -11.66 1.42 9.37
N ILE A 335 -11.08 2.61 9.18
CA ILE A 335 -10.56 3.07 7.89
C ILE A 335 -9.45 2.13 7.42
N ARG A 336 -8.47 1.84 8.28
CA ARG A 336 -7.32 0.95 8.01
C ARG A 336 -7.74 -0.51 7.82
N GLY A 337 -8.79 -0.97 8.49
CA GLY A 337 -9.33 -2.32 8.33
C GLY A 337 -10.05 -2.53 7.00
N THR A 338 -10.36 -1.45 6.28
CA THR A 338 -10.98 -1.53 4.96
C THR A 338 -9.93 -1.64 3.85
N SER A 339 -8.70 -1.20 4.10
CA SER A 339 -7.62 -1.10 3.11
C SER A 339 -7.05 -2.40 2.58
#